data_AF-A0A820XSM3-F1
#
_entry.id   AF-A0A820XSM3-F1
#
_cell.length_a   1.000
_cell.length_b   1.000
_cell.length_c   1.000
_cell.angle_alpha   90.00
_cell.angle_beta   90.00
_cell.angle_gamma   90.00
#
_symmetry.space_group_name_H-M   'P 1'
#
loop_
_entity.id
_entity.type
_entity.pdbx_description
1 polymer ?
#
loop_
_entity_poly.entity_id
_entity_poly.type
_entity_poly.pdbx_seq_one_letter_code
_entity_poly.pdbx_strand_id
1 'polypeptide(L)'
;CTTTTTLIARCQNNEVSWDNRCYYLDGAGGVSEIGYSLGINTVLRCIAPHSVGKNYRSTVSDNCYIWIADTYQCYGMATNCNTRGAFSSGPVANGTKCNNLQNHHSKQLTFCGSIELI
;
A
#
# COMPACT_ATOMS: atom_id res chain seq x y z
N CYS A 1 8.84 -7.45 -12.43
CA CYS A 1 7.88 -8.43 -11.90
C CYS A 1 7.01 -8.87 -13.07
N THR A 2 6.80 -10.17 -13.28
CA THR A 2 6.06 -10.73 -14.43
C THR A 2 4.70 -11.23 -13.96
N THR A 3 3.63 -10.85 -14.66
CA THR A 3 2.25 -11.25 -14.35
C THR A 3 1.71 -12.22 -15.38
N THR A 4 1.01 -13.27 -14.93
CA THR A 4 0.20 -14.15 -15.79
C THR A 4 -1.23 -13.64 -15.75
N THR A 5 -1.62 -12.89 -16.77
CA THR A 5 -2.92 -12.19 -16.80
C THR A 5 -4.01 -13.12 -17.28
N THR A 6 -4.93 -13.54 -16.41
CA THR A 6 -6.25 -14.04 -16.84
C THR A 6 -7.37 -13.51 -15.94
N LEU A 7 -7.90 -12.36 -16.37
CA LEU A 7 -9.26 -11.79 -16.31
C LEU A 7 -10.13 -11.81 -15.03
N ILE A 8 -10.40 -10.57 -14.61
CA ILE A 8 -11.58 -9.97 -13.94
C ILE A 8 -11.94 -10.52 -12.58
N ALA A 9 -11.29 -9.93 -11.58
CA ALA A 9 -12.04 -9.53 -10.41
C ALA A 9 -11.78 -8.06 -10.06
N ARG A 10 -12.88 -7.38 -9.74
CA ARG A 10 -12.95 -5.93 -9.65
C ARG A 10 -12.45 -5.50 -8.29
N CYS A 11 -11.14 -5.37 -8.17
CA CYS A 11 -10.58 -4.55 -7.11
C CYS A 11 -11.33 -3.22 -7.09
N GLN A 12 -11.70 -2.79 -5.89
CA GLN A 12 -12.52 -1.61 -5.69
C GLN A 12 -11.79 -0.34 -6.13
N ASN A 13 -12.50 0.78 -6.10
CA ASN A 13 -11.85 2.08 -6.27
C ASN A 13 -10.72 2.21 -5.23
N ASN A 14 -9.62 2.82 -5.67
CA ASN A 14 -8.38 2.98 -4.89
C ASN A 14 -7.57 1.70 -4.63
N GLU A 15 -7.95 0.58 -5.26
CA GLU A 15 -7.16 -0.65 -5.22
C GLU A 15 -6.37 -0.89 -6.51
N VAL A 16 -5.32 -1.70 -6.38
CA VAL A 16 -4.48 -2.20 -7.46
C VAL A 16 -4.65 -3.71 -7.56
N SER A 17 -5.00 -4.20 -8.75
CA SER A 17 -5.03 -5.62 -9.06
C SER A 17 -3.62 -6.10 -9.43
N TRP A 18 -3.15 -7.14 -8.76
CA TRP A 18 -1.87 -7.79 -9.07
C TRP A 18 -1.91 -9.26 -8.66
N ASP A 19 -1.45 -10.17 -9.52
CA ASP A 19 -1.35 -11.62 -9.22
C ASP A 19 -2.62 -12.23 -8.58
N ASN A 20 -3.78 -11.97 -9.21
CA ASN A 20 -5.11 -12.36 -8.71
C ASN A 20 -5.36 -11.95 -7.25
N ARG A 21 -4.84 -10.79 -6.82
CA ARG A 21 -5.15 -10.18 -5.53
C ARG A 21 -5.38 -8.68 -5.67
N CYS A 22 -6.09 -8.11 -4.71
CA CYS A 22 -6.32 -6.67 -4.62
C CYS A 22 -5.49 -6.07 -3.50
N TYR A 23 -4.86 -4.93 -3.79
CA TYR A 23 -3.98 -4.25 -2.86
C TYR A 23 -4.35 -2.78 -2.73
N TYR A 24 -4.19 -2.23 -1.54
CA TYR A 24 -4.49 -0.82 -1.30
C TYR A 24 -3.54 -0.19 -0.26
N LEU A 25 -3.56 1.14 -0.22
CA LEU A 25 -2.91 1.95 0.79
C LEU A 25 -3.97 2.64 1.65
N ASP A 26 -3.75 2.69 2.96
CA ASP A 26 -4.68 3.34 3.90
C ASP A 26 -4.00 3.89 5.15
N GLY A 27 -4.55 4.93 5.76
CA GLY A 27 -4.05 5.53 7.00
C GLY A 27 -4.50 4.80 8.26
N ALA A 28 -4.49 3.47 8.24
CA ALA A 28 -5.12 2.61 9.25
C ALA A 28 -4.20 2.17 10.40
N GLY A 29 -2.95 2.66 10.45
CA GLY A 29 -2.06 2.40 11.59
C GLY A 29 -1.66 0.94 11.76
N GLY A 30 -1.38 0.23 10.66
CA GLY A 30 -0.98 -1.18 10.68
C GLY A 30 -2.15 -2.16 10.65
N VAL A 31 -3.40 -1.68 10.56
CA VAL A 31 -4.60 -2.53 10.53
C VAL A 31 -5.15 -2.64 9.11
N SER A 32 -5.48 -3.85 8.69
CA SER A 32 -6.17 -4.13 7.42
C SER A 32 -7.67 -4.31 7.65
N GLU A 33 -8.47 -3.99 6.64
CA GLU A 33 -9.91 -4.29 6.67
C GLU A 33 -10.16 -5.81 6.61
N ILE A 34 -11.37 -6.22 7.00
CA ILE A 34 -11.79 -7.64 6.93
C ILE A 34 -11.62 -8.16 5.49
N GLY A 35 -11.03 -9.35 5.36
CA GLY A 35 -10.69 -9.96 4.06
C GLY A 35 -9.32 -9.56 3.51
N TYR A 36 -8.59 -8.70 4.22
CA TYR A 36 -7.24 -8.25 3.86
C TYR A 36 -6.26 -8.49 5.01
N SER A 37 -4.99 -8.58 4.67
CA SER A 37 -3.87 -8.64 5.61
C SER A 37 -2.78 -7.65 5.20
N LEU A 38 -1.85 -7.37 6.11
CA LEU A 38 -0.65 -6.60 5.77
C LEU A 38 0.05 -7.22 4.56
N GLY A 39 0.40 -6.39 3.58
CA GLY A 39 1.17 -6.79 2.43
C GLY A 39 2.67 -6.86 2.75
N ILE A 40 3.45 -7.38 1.80
CA ILE A 40 4.91 -7.56 1.92
C ILE A 40 5.67 -6.63 0.96
N ASN A 41 6.92 -6.33 1.27
CA ASN A 41 7.81 -5.46 0.51
C ASN A 41 7.99 -5.91 -0.94
N THR A 42 8.07 -7.22 -1.18
CA THR A 42 8.28 -7.76 -2.53
C THR A 42 7.13 -7.42 -3.45
N VAL A 43 5.89 -7.50 -2.96
CA VAL A 43 4.68 -7.11 -3.70
C VAL A 43 4.59 -5.60 -3.82
N LEU A 44 4.80 -4.85 -2.73
CA LEU A 44 4.75 -3.39 -2.76
C LEU A 44 5.69 -2.82 -3.82
N ARG A 45 6.92 -3.34 -3.90
CA ARG A 45 7.90 -2.96 -4.93
C ARG A 45 7.37 -3.13 -6.35
N CYS A 46 6.64 -4.22 -6.61
CA CYS A 46 6.09 -4.52 -7.92
C CYS A 46 4.93 -3.59 -8.27
N ILE A 47 4.06 -3.32 -7.30
CA ILE A 47 2.81 -2.61 -7.55
C ILE A 47 2.88 -1.10 -7.31
N ALA A 48 3.97 -0.61 -6.70
CA ALA A 48 4.09 0.80 -6.33
C ALA A 48 3.82 1.78 -7.49
N PRO A 49 4.32 1.57 -8.72
CA PRO A 49 3.98 2.46 -9.83
C PRO A 49 2.48 2.49 -10.16
N HIS A 50 1.76 1.41 -9.86
CA HIS A 50 0.33 1.25 -10.16
C HIS A 50 -0.58 1.92 -9.10
N SER A 51 -0.03 2.38 -7.98
CA SER A 51 -0.80 3.17 -7.01
C SER A 51 -0.93 4.64 -7.41
N VAL A 52 -0.20 5.11 -8.43
CA VAL A 52 -0.36 6.47 -8.97
C VAL A 52 -1.78 6.64 -9.48
N GLY A 53 -2.42 7.75 -9.13
CA GLY A 53 -3.82 8.01 -9.48
C GLY A 53 -4.85 7.32 -8.56
N LYS A 54 -4.42 6.38 -7.71
CA LYS A 54 -5.25 5.83 -6.61
C LYS A 54 -5.25 6.79 -5.43
N ASN A 55 -6.11 6.56 -4.45
CA ASN A 55 -6.19 7.33 -3.20
C ASN A 55 -6.13 6.37 -2.00
N TYR A 56 -6.27 6.86 -0.77
CA TYR A 56 -6.49 6.00 0.38
C TYR A 56 -7.79 5.22 0.22
N ARG A 57 -7.83 4.00 0.75
CA ARG A 57 -9.06 3.21 0.76
C ARG A 57 -10.13 3.86 1.64
N SER A 58 -9.78 4.29 2.85
CA SER A 58 -10.75 4.84 3.82
C SER A 58 -10.24 6.13 4.49
N THR A 59 -9.04 6.07 5.05
CA THR A 59 -8.48 7.00 6.02
C THR A 59 -7.21 7.61 5.47
N VAL A 60 -7.11 8.93 5.53
CA VAL A 60 -5.86 9.62 5.17
C VAL A 60 -4.83 9.38 6.25
N SER A 61 -3.62 8.99 5.86
CA SER A 61 -2.52 8.81 6.80
C SER A 61 -2.00 10.14 7.34
N ASP A 62 -1.47 10.15 8.56
CA ASP A 62 -0.70 11.28 9.12
C ASP A 62 0.82 11.09 8.99
N ASN A 63 1.26 9.99 8.35
CA ASN A 63 2.67 9.72 8.13
C ASN A 63 2.98 9.06 6.76
N CYS A 64 4.16 9.32 6.19
CA CYS A 64 4.57 8.76 4.91
C CYS A 64 5.14 7.34 4.97
N TYR A 65 5.42 6.81 6.18
CA TYR A 65 6.00 5.48 6.35
C TYR A 65 4.96 4.42 6.12
N ILE A 66 5.31 3.43 5.29
CA ILE A 66 4.39 2.34 4.96
C ILE A 66 4.62 1.18 5.92
N TRP A 67 3.62 0.90 6.74
CA TRP A 67 3.52 -0.30 7.53
C TRP A 67 3.25 -1.50 6.62
N ILE A 68 4.12 -2.49 6.74
CA ILE A 68 4.13 -3.73 5.99
C ILE A 68 4.31 -4.92 6.96
N ALA A 69 3.97 -6.13 6.52
CA ALA A 69 4.09 -7.36 7.30
C ALA A 69 5.55 -7.78 7.59
N ASP A 70 6.49 -7.35 6.74
CA ASP A 70 7.91 -7.67 6.91
C ASP A 70 8.52 -6.96 8.12
N THR A 71 9.60 -7.54 8.65
CA THR A 71 10.37 -7.01 9.79
C THR A 71 10.91 -5.60 9.54
N TYR A 72 11.13 -5.21 8.29
CA TYR A 72 11.70 -3.92 7.93
C TYR A 72 10.76 -3.13 7.01
N GLN A 73 10.39 -1.93 7.45
CA GLN A 73 9.62 -0.97 6.65
C GLN A 73 10.61 -0.14 5.83
N CYS A 74 10.78 -0.52 4.56
CA CYS A 74 11.76 0.09 3.65
C CYS A 74 11.12 1.02 2.62
N TYR A 75 9.80 1.24 2.70
CA TYR A 75 9.06 2.02 1.72
C TYR A 75 8.31 3.15 2.40
N GLY A 76 8.26 4.27 1.69
CA GLY A 76 7.46 5.41 2.06
C GLY A 76 6.94 6.11 0.82
N MET A 77 5.92 6.94 1.01
CA MET A 77 5.47 7.87 -0.01
C MET A 77 6.39 9.08 -0.04
N ALA A 78 6.84 9.50 -1.22
CA ALA A 78 7.70 10.68 -1.36
C ALA A 78 6.93 11.99 -1.19
N THR A 79 5.67 12.02 -1.65
CA THR A 79 4.79 13.19 -1.63
C THR A 79 3.33 12.78 -1.40
N ASN A 80 2.49 13.74 -1.00
CA ASN A 80 1.03 13.59 -0.89
C ASN A 80 0.55 12.45 0.03
N CYS A 81 1.35 12.07 1.03
CA CYS A 81 1.05 10.98 1.96
C CYS A 81 0.16 11.40 3.15
N ASN A 82 -0.11 12.71 3.30
CA ASN A 82 -0.93 13.26 4.39
C ASN A 82 -2.08 14.13 3.92
N THR A 83 -2.36 14.09 2.62
CA THR A 83 -3.41 14.90 2.00
C THR A 83 -4.39 13.97 1.31
N ARG A 84 -5.68 14.27 1.41
CA ARG A 84 -6.70 13.53 0.67
C ARG A 84 -6.57 13.84 -0.81
N GLY A 85 -6.58 12.81 -1.66
CA GLY A 85 -6.55 13.00 -3.11
C GLY A 85 -5.76 11.89 -3.80
N ALA A 86 -5.81 11.90 -5.13
CA ALA A 86 -5.04 10.94 -5.92
C ALA A 86 -3.54 11.09 -5.63
N PHE A 87 -2.86 9.96 -5.45
CA PHE A 87 -1.43 9.89 -5.27
C PHE A 87 -0.73 10.36 -6.55
N SER A 88 0.12 11.37 -6.41
CA SER A 88 0.94 11.91 -7.49
C SER A 88 2.19 11.05 -7.75
N SER A 89 2.60 10.27 -6.76
CA SER A 89 3.71 9.31 -6.83
C SER A 89 3.31 8.01 -6.12
N GLY A 90 3.93 6.90 -6.50
CA GLY A 90 3.78 5.64 -5.77
C GLY A 90 4.76 5.52 -4.60
N PRO A 91 4.63 4.48 -3.77
CA PRO A 91 5.62 4.09 -2.78
C PRO A 91 7.03 3.98 -3.38
N VAL A 92 8.02 4.54 -2.71
CA VAL A 92 9.42 4.43 -3.12
C VAL A 92 10.27 3.86 -1.99
N ALA A 93 11.28 3.07 -2.36
CA ALA A 93 12.25 2.58 -1.40
C ALA A 93 12.96 3.78 -0.73
N ASN A 94 13.09 3.74 0.59
CA ASN A 94 13.63 4.83 1.40
C ASN A 94 12.91 6.18 1.26
N GLY A 95 11.67 6.21 0.77
CA GLY A 95 10.86 7.42 0.69
C GLY A 95 10.78 8.11 2.04
N THR A 96 10.99 9.43 2.10
CA THR A 96 10.94 10.20 3.37
C THR A 96 11.89 9.64 4.45
N LYS A 97 13.00 8.99 4.04
CA LYS A 97 13.99 8.32 4.91
C LYS A 97 13.43 7.09 5.66
N CYS A 98 12.42 6.42 5.11
CA CYS A 98 11.93 5.10 5.57
C CYS A 98 12.98 4.01 5.33
N ASN A 99 14.01 3.93 6.18
CA ASN A 99 15.06 2.93 6.09
C ASN A 99 15.08 2.08 7.38
N ASN A 100 14.45 0.91 7.34
CA ASN A 100 14.41 -0.06 8.44
C ASN A 100 13.86 0.48 9.77
N LEU A 101 12.92 1.43 9.72
CA LEU A 101 12.29 1.99 10.93
C LEU A 101 10.96 1.27 11.21
N GLN A 102 10.77 0.78 12.43
CA GLN A 102 9.47 0.31 12.92
C GLN A 102 8.83 1.43 13.75
N ASN A 103 8.33 2.45 13.06
CA ASN A 103 7.46 3.42 13.72
C ASN A 103 6.03 2.89 13.67
N HIS A 104 5.30 3.02 14.78
CA HIS A 104 3.95 2.50 14.96
C HIS A 104 2.99 3.65 15.27
N HIS A 105 2.75 4.53 14.29
CA HIS A 105 1.82 5.66 14.45
C HIS A 105 0.37 5.21 14.29
N SER A 106 -0.55 5.87 15.00
CA SER A 106 -1.97 5.52 15.01
C SER A 106 -2.66 5.67 13.66
N LYS A 107 -2.19 6.57 12.79
CA LYS A 107 -2.67 6.71 11.40
C LYS A 107 -1.57 6.50 10.38
N GLN A 108 -0.62 5.61 10.67
CA GLN A 108 0.44 5.29 9.72
C GLN A 108 -0.11 4.72 8.42
N LEU A 109 0.55 5.06 7.31
CA LEU A 109 0.21 4.51 6.01
C LEU A 109 0.43 3.00 6.06
N THR A 110 -0.54 2.25 5.62
CA THR A 110 -0.62 0.80 5.79
C THR A 110 -0.82 0.19 4.42
N PHE A 111 -0.01 -0.80 4.10
CA PHE A 111 -0.14 -1.56 2.87
C PHE A 111 -0.87 -2.86 3.14
N CYS A 112 -1.98 -3.07 2.44
CA CYS A 112 -2.85 -4.22 2.63
C CYS A 112 -3.04 -4.97 1.31
N GLY A 113 -3.17 -6.29 1.39
CA GLY A 113 -3.50 -7.18 0.27
C GLY A 113 -4.63 -8.14 0.64
N SER A 114 -5.48 -8.49 -0.32
CA SER A 114 -6.57 -9.44 -0.11
C SER A 114 -6.02 -10.80 0.30
N ILE A 115 -6.68 -11.47 1.24
CA ILE A 115 -6.30 -12.80 1.72
C ILE A 115 -6.73 -13.88 0.70
N GLU A 116 -7.85 -13.66 0.03
CA GLU A 116 -8.36 -14.52 -1.02
C GLU A 116 -7.88 -14.09 -2.41
N LEU A 117 -7.75 -15.08 -3.28
CA LEU A 117 -7.53 -14.85 -4.71
C LEU A 117 -8.85 -14.39 -5.34
N ILE A 118 -8.73 -13.45 -6.26
CA ILE A 118 -9.83 -12.82 -6.96
C ILE A 118 -10.10 -13.49 -8.30
#